data_AF-A0A3M2H636-F1
#
_entry.id   AF-A0A3M2H636-F1
#
_cell.length_a   1.000
_cell.length_b   1.000
_cell.length_c   1.000
_cell.angle_alpha   90.00
_cell.angle_beta   90.00
_cell.angle_gamma   90.00
#
_symmetry.space_group_name_H-M   'P 1'
#
loop_
_entity.id
_entity.type
_entity.pdbx_description
1 polymer ?
#
loop_
_entity_poly.entity_id
_entity_poly.type
_entity_poly.pdbx_seq_one_letter_code
_entity_poly.pdbx_strand_id
1 'polypeptide(L)'
;MDRRSFIKTCTTIAVASMVDAKVFSEVLAQQKDSMFQAYKRALLIKEDGSPLKESDLKPHETYIFFYPHVATPCYLLNLNEEIPAQDISLKDGKSYKWPGGVGSKKSIVAYSAICAHQWSYPTKGYSFINYYPPDKPSDTTKKAGIIQCCAHLALYDPKKGASVIDGPAEAPLATIVLQEEKDGFYAIGVLGKDQFSQFFETYRADLRQQYGSTAKAKEPVDKCTVMEVEKYVKEVIRC
;
A
#
# COMPACT_ATOMS: atom_id res chain seq x y z
N MET A 1 -44.09 -21.20 -3.51
CA MET A 1 -42.90 -20.32 -3.45
C MET A 1 -43.33 -18.99 -2.86
N ASP A 2 -42.87 -18.68 -1.66
CA ASP A 2 -43.37 -17.58 -0.84
C ASP A 2 -42.69 -16.25 -1.22
N ARG A 3 -43.48 -15.27 -1.68
CA ARG A 3 -43.01 -13.94 -2.13
C ARG A 3 -42.32 -13.14 -1.01
N ARG A 4 -42.41 -13.60 0.25
CA ARG A 4 -41.74 -12.99 1.41
C ARG A 4 -40.29 -13.43 1.62
N SER A 5 -39.86 -14.54 1.01
CA SER A 5 -38.46 -15.00 1.14
C SER A 5 -37.51 -14.29 0.16
N PHE A 6 -38.03 -13.66 -0.90
CA PHE A 6 -37.22 -13.01 -1.92
C PHE A 6 -36.77 -11.58 -1.54
N ILE A 7 -37.49 -10.92 -0.62
CA ILE A 7 -37.18 -9.54 -0.19
C ILE A 7 -36.08 -9.50 0.89
N LYS A 8 -35.72 -10.63 1.50
CA LYS A 8 -34.62 -10.69 2.49
C LYS A 8 -33.22 -10.85 1.89
N THR A 9 -33.10 -11.10 0.59
CA THR A 9 -31.80 -11.41 -0.06
C THR A 9 -31.24 -10.24 -0.88
N CYS A 10 -31.99 -9.15 -1.06
CA CYS A 10 -31.57 -8.02 -1.89
C CYS A 10 -31.28 -6.71 -1.12
N THR A 11 -31.23 -6.74 0.22
CA THR A 11 -31.03 -5.52 1.04
C THR A 11 -29.65 -5.39 1.70
N THR A 12 -28.69 -6.28 1.42
CA THR A 12 -27.40 -6.31 2.15
C THR A 12 -26.19 -5.75 1.40
N ILE A 13 -26.34 -5.07 0.25
CA ILE A 13 -25.18 -4.56 -0.52
C ILE A 13 -24.95 -3.04 -0.36
N ALA A 14 -25.79 -2.31 0.35
CA ALA A 14 -25.70 -0.85 0.45
C ALA A 14 -25.29 -0.30 1.82
N VAL A 15 -24.38 -0.97 2.54
CA VAL A 15 -23.71 -0.39 3.74
C VAL A 15 -22.21 -0.72 3.72
N ALA A 16 -21.50 -0.33 2.66
CA ALA A 16 -20.04 -0.47 2.60
C ALA A 16 -19.29 0.78 3.10
N SER A 17 -19.98 1.90 3.31
CA SER A 17 -19.36 3.19 3.65
C SER A 17 -19.31 3.51 5.15
N MET A 18 -19.79 2.60 6.02
CA MET A 18 -19.72 2.76 7.49
C MET A 18 -19.46 1.43 8.19
N VAL A 19 -18.51 0.64 7.68
CA VAL A 19 -18.06 -0.55 8.42
C VAL A 19 -17.08 -0.07 9.49
N ASP A 20 -17.40 -0.32 10.76
CA ASP A 20 -16.50 -0.09 11.89
C ASP A 20 -15.12 -0.69 11.58
N ALA A 21 -14.03 0.02 11.93
CA ALA A 21 -12.66 -0.41 11.63
C ALA A 21 -12.36 -1.82 12.12
N LYS A 22 -12.96 -2.24 13.25
CA LYS A 22 -12.84 -3.60 13.76
C LYS A 22 -13.57 -4.59 12.87
N VAL A 23 -14.78 -4.28 12.42
CA VAL A 23 -15.55 -5.19 11.55
C VAL A 23 -14.86 -5.34 10.20
N PHE A 24 -14.33 -4.28 9.60
CA PHE A 24 -13.60 -4.38 8.34
C PHE A 24 -12.30 -5.20 8.49
N SER A 25 -11.55 -4.97 9.58
CA SER A 25 -10.35 -5.75 9.90
C SER A 25 -10.67 -7.21 10.20
N GLU A 26 -11.75 -7.48 10.93
CA GLU A 26 -12.22 -8.84 11.23
C GLU A 26 -12.66 -9.56 9.96
N VAL A 27 -13.37 -8.88 9.05
CA VAL A 27 -13.74 -9.45 7.76
C VAL A 27 -12.51 -9.80 6.93
N LEU A 28 -11.47 -8.97 6.92
CA LEU A 28 -10.21 -9.30 6.25
C LEU A 28 -9.48 -10.46 6.94
N ALA A 29 -9.42 -10.46 8.28
CA ALA A 29 -8.73 -11.49 9.05
C ALA A 29 -9.42 -12.87 9.00
N GLN A 30 -10.75 -12.90 8.88
CA GLN A 30 -11.55 -14.13 8.83
C GLN A 30 -11.59 -14.77 7.44
N GLN A 31 -10.97 -14.16 6.43
CA GLN A 31 -10.85 -14.80 5.13
C GLN A 31 -10.03 -16.09 5.25
N LYS A 32 -10.50 -17.14 4.57
CA LYS A 32 -9.72 -18.37 4.43
C LYS A 32 -8.39 -18.02 3.76
N ASP A 33 -7.29 -18.47 4.35
CA ASP A 33 -5.92 -18.13 3.92
C ASP A 33 -5.61 -16.62 3.94
N SER A 34 -6.29 -15.86 4.82
CA SER A 34 -6.05 -14.43 5.01
C SER A 34 -4.58 -14.13 5.24
N MET A 35 -4.03 -13.27 4.39
CA MET A 35 -2.70 -12.69 4.56
C MET A 35 -2.77 -11.31 5.21
N PHE A 36 -3.85 -11.01 5.92
CA PHE A 36 -4.02 -9.75 6.63
C PHE A 36 -3.36 -9.82 8.00
N GLN A 37 -2.49 -8.86 8.27
CA GLN A 37 -1.96 -8.61 9.60
C GLN A 37 -2.44 -7.24 10.07
N ALA A 38 -3.22 -7.23 11.14
CA ALA A 38 -3.59 -6.01 11.83
C ALA A 38 -2.35 -5.40 12.53
N TYR A 39 -2.24 -4.08 12.46
CA TYR A 39 -1.20 -3.32 13.16
C TYR A 39 -1.86 -2.17 13.94
N LYS A 40 -1.07 -1.43 14.73
CA LYS A 40 -1.57 -0.24 15.42
C LYS A 40 -2.11 0.74 14.37
N ARG A 41 -3.39 1.09 14.48
CA ARG A 41 -4.04 2.06 13.58
C ARG A 41 -3.30 3.39 13.63
N ALA A 42 -2.99 3.94 12.45
CA ALA A 42 -2.27 5.20 12.31
C ALA A 42 -2.98 6.19 11.40
N LEU A 43 -3.15 7.44 11.86
CA LEU A 43 -3.74 8.52 11.08
C LEU A 43 -2.75 9.06 10.05
N LEU A 44 -3.16 9.16 8.78
CA LEU A 44 -2.39 9.86 7.77
C LEU A 44 -2.60 11.36 7.93
N ILE A 45 -1.50 12.10 8.08
CA ILE A 45 -1.49 13.56 8.29
C ILE A 45 -0.63 14.23 7.22
N LYS A 46 -0.96 15.47 6.90
CA LYS A 46 -0.10 16.35 6.11
C LYS A 46 1.13 16.79 6.92
N GLU A 47 2.09 17.40 6.24
CA GLU A 47 3.30 17.97 6.86
C GLU A 47 2.98 19.05 7.91
N ASP A 48 1.85 19.75 7.79
CA ASP A 48 1.37 20.74 8.77
C ASP A 48 0.71 20.10 10.03
N GLY A 49 0.63 18.77 10.08
CA GLY A 49 0.05 18.01 11.19
C GLY A 49 -1.47 17.83 11.13
N SER A 50 -2.16 18.46 10.18
CA SER A 50 -3.60 18.27 10.01
C SER A 50 -3.93 16.97 9.26
N PRO A 51 -5.12 16.38 9.45
CA PRO A 51 -5.48 15.13 8.79
C PRO A 51 -5.47 15.23 7.26
N LEU A 52 -4.96 14.19 6.60
CA LEU A 52 -4.96 14.10 5.14
C LEU A 52 -6.38 13.88 4.61
N LYS A 53 -6.77 14.62 3.57
CA LYS A 53 -8.05 14.53 2.86
C LYS A 53 -7.84 14.07 1.41
N GLU A 54 -8.91 13.56 0.79
CA GLU A 54 -8.87 13.09 -0.61
C GLU A 54 -8.43 14.21 -1.57
N SER A 55 -8.86 15.45 -1.32
CA SER A 55 -8.49 16.63 -2.11
C SER A 55 -7.00 17.00 -2.05
N ASP A 56 -6.25 16.46 -1.08
CA ASP A 56 -4.81 16.72 -0.94
C ASP A 56 -3.98 15.81 -1.88
N LEU A 57 -4.60 14.78 -2.45
CA LEU A 57 -3.93 13.75 -3.26
C LEU A 57 -4.15 13.98 -4.75
N LYS A 58 -3.14 14.56 -5.40
CA LYS A 58 -3.14 14.78 -6.84
C LYS A 58 -3.14 13.44 -7.59
N PRO A 59 -3.93 13.32 -8.67
CA PRO A 59 -3.83 12.22 -9.64
C PRO A 59 -2.39 11.93 -10.04
N HIS A 60 -2.00 10.66 -9.99
CA HIS A 60 -0.72 10.13 -10.45
C HIS A 60 0.54 10.73 -9.79
N GLU A 61 0.37 11.45 -8.69
CA GLU A 61 1.48 11.90 -7.85
C GLU A 61 1.91 10.80 -6.87
N THR A 62 3.21 10.73 -6.59
CA THR A 62 3.75 9.71 -5.68
C THR A 62 3.98 10.31 -4.30
N TYR A 63 3.20 9.86 -3.33
CA TYR A 63 3.38 10.24 -1.93
C TYR A 63 4.05 9.10 -1.15
N ILE A 64 4.82 9.45 -0.13
CA ILE A 64 5.48 8.52 0.79
C ILE A 64 5.05 8.79 2.23
N PHE A 65 4.93 7.70 2.99
CA PHE A 65 4.74 7.69 4.44
C PHE A 65 5.37 6.43 5.05
N PHE A 66 5.33 6.28 6.37
CA PHE A 66 5.98 5.16 7.07
C PHE A 66 4.97 4.40 7.93
N TYR A 67 4.82 3.10 7.68
CA TYR A 67 3.87 2.22 8.37
C TYR A 67 4.26 0.74 8.15
N PRO A 68 4.04 -0.18 9.11
CA PRO A 68 3.54 0.05 10.47
C PRO A 68 4.63 0.54 11.44
N HIS A 69 5.88 0.59 10.98
CA HIS A 69 7.02 1.03 11.74
C HIS A 69 7.58 2.35 11.17
N VAL A 70 8.27 3.11 12.00
CA VAL A 70 8.90 4.38 11.58
C VAL A 70 9.89 4.24 10.42
N ALA A 71 10.43 3.02 10.19
CA ALA A 71 11.42 2.76 9.14
C ALA A 71 10.90 2.00 7.92
N THR A 72 9.60 1.69 7.83
CA THR A 72 9.05 0.90 6.71
C THR A 72 8.30 1.83 5.75
N PRO A 73 8.94 2.26 4.63
CA PRO A 73 8.35 3.22 3.72
C PRO A 73 7.19 2.59 2.93
N CYS A 74 6.20 3.41 2.63
CA CYS A 74 4.98 3.05 1.93
C CYS A 74 4.64 4.12 0.89
N TYR A 75 4.20 3.70 -0.29
CA TYR A 75 3.63 4.60 -1.28
C TYR A 75 2.13 4.75 -1.11
N LEU A 76 1.65 5.97 -1.33
CA LEU A 76 0.24 6.33 -1.43
C LEU A 76 0.03 6.99 -2.81
N LEU A 77 -0.90 6.44 -3.58
CA LEU A 77 -1.14 6.84 -4.97
C LEU A 77 -2.63 7.09 -5.18
N ASN A 78 -2.97 8.17 -5.88
CA ASN A 78 -4.30 8.36 -6.48
C ASN A 78 -4.22 8.00 -7.97
N LEU A 79 -4.76 6.85 -8.37
CA LEU A 79 -4.69 6.36 -9.75
C LEU A 79 -5.71 7.01 -10.69
N ASN A 80 -6.57 7.91 -10.17
CA ASN A 80 -7.55 8.68 -10.93
C ASN A 80 -8.56 7.84 -11.75
N GLU A 81 -8.77 6.59 -11.36
CA GLU A 81 -9.80 5.69 -11.88
C GLU A 81 -10.31 4.79 -10.76
N GLU A 82 -11.52 4.23 -10.92
CA GLU A 82 -12.08 3.31 -9.92
C GLU A 82 -11.30 1.99 -9.90
N ILE A 83 -10.85 1.60 -8.71
CA ILE A 83 -10.11 0.36 -8.48
C ILE A 83 -10.96 -0.59 -7.63
N PRO A 84 -11.66 -1.56 -8.26
CA PRO A 84 -12.55 -2.46 -7.55
C PRO A 84 -11.79 -3.51 -6.73
N ALA A 85 -12.47 -4.05 -5.71
CA ALA A 85 -11.99 -5.23 -5.01
C ALA A 85 -11.89 -6.43 -5.95
N GLN A 86 -10.85 -7.24 -5.79
CA GLN A 86 -10.62 -8.43 -6.62
C GLN A 86 -9.75 -9.45 -5.87
N ASP A 87 -9.77 -10.69 -6.35
CA ASP A 87 -8.88 -11.74 -5.83
C ASP A 87 -7.48 -11.60 -6.44
N ILE A 88 -6.46 -11.75 -5.61
CA ILE A 88 -5.05 -11.75 -6.01
C ILE A 88 -4.52 -13.17 -5.91
N SER A 89 -4.07 -13.71 -7.04
CA SER A 89 -3.44 -15.02 -7.11
C SER A 89 -1.93 -14.91 -6.90
N LEU A 90 -1.39 -15.83 -6.09
CA LEU A 90 0.03 -15.95 -5.81
C LEU A 90 0.65 -17.09 -6.64
N LYS A 91 1.97 -17.04 -6.83
CA LYS A 91 2.72 -18.07 -7.57
C LYS A 91 2.65 -19.45 -6.90
N ASP A 92 2.47 -19.51 -5.59
CA ASP A 92 2.33 -20.76 -4.83
C ASP A 92 0.92 -21.37 -4.90
N GLY A 93 0.04 -20.81 -5.73
CA GLY A 93 -1.34 -21.27 -5.94
C GLY A 93 -2.34 -20.77 -4.91
N LYS A 94 -1.91 -20.03 -3.89
CA LYS A 94 -2.82 -19.38 -2.93
C LYS A 94 -3.43 -18.12 -3.54
N SER A 95 -4.51 -17.66 -2.94
CA SER A 95 -5.09 -16.36 -3.26
C SER A 95 -5.61 -15.65 -2.01
N TYR A 96 -5.75 -14.34 -2.10
CA TYR A 96 -6.40 -13.53 -1.07
C TYR A 96 -7.27 -12.45 -1.73
N LYS A 97 -8.29 -11.98 -1.03
CA LYS A 97 -9.16 -10.92 -1.54
C LYS A 97 -8.56 -9.56 -1.22
N TRP A 98 -8.24 -8.78 -2.25
CA TRP A 98 -7.75 -7.42 -2.10
C TRP A 98 -8.92 -6.43 -2.15
N PRO A 99 -9.00 -5.46 -1.21
CA PRO A 99 -10.16 -4.59 -1.06
C PRO A 99 -10.32 -3.53 -2.17
N GLY A 100 -9.32 -3.32 -3.02
CA GLY A 100 -9.33 -2.26 -4.02
C GLY A 100 -8.94 -0.89 -3.44
N GLY A 101 -9.31 0.18 -4.14
CA GLY A 101 -9.02 1.55 -3.72
C GLY A 101 -10.03 2.12 -2.73
N VAL A 102 -9.57 3.09 -1.95
CA VAL A 102 -10.39 3.90 -1.01
C VAL A 102 -10.66 5.30 -1.58
N GLY A 103 -11.40 6.14 -0.84
CA GLY A 103 -11.85 7.44 -1.31
C GLY A 103 -13.20 7.37 -2.00
N SER A 104 -13.81 8.53 -2.23
CA SER A 104 -15.11 8.64 -2.90
C SER A 104 -15.12 8.04 -4.31
N LYS A 105 -13.96 8.07 -5.01
CA LYS A 105 -13.76 7.46 -6.33
C LYS A 105 -13.17 6.04 -6.30
N LYS A 106 -12.84 5.52 -5.12
CA LYS A 106 -12.07 4.26 -4.95
C LYS A 106 -10.79 4.23 -5.79
N SER A 107 -10.11 5.37 -5.91
CA SER A 107 -8.91 5.53 -6.74
C SER A 107 -7.62 5.59 -5.94
N ILE A 108 -7.71 5.61 -4.61
CA ILE A 108 -6.56 5.76 -3.71
C ILE A 108 -6.11 4.38 -3.25
N VAL A 109 -4.84 4.06 -3.48
CA VAL A 109 -4.21 2.80 -3.07
C VAL A 109 -2.91 3.07 -2.32
N ALA A 110 -2.53 2.15 -1.44
CA ALA A 110 -1.24 2.21 -0.75
C ALA A 110 -0.56 0.85 -0.67
N TYR A 111 0.76 0.88 -0.80
CA TYR A 111 1.61 -0.31 -0.84
C TYR A 111 2.89 -0.07 -0.06
N SER A 112 3.48 -1.12 0.51
CA SER A 112 4.85 -1.10 0.95
C SER A 112 5.76 -0.68 -0.21
N ALA A 113 6.61 0.31 0.03
CA ALA A 113 7.63 0.76 -0.92
C ALA A 113 8.92 -0.07 -0.80
N ILE A 114 8.83 -1.27 -0.24
CA ILE A 114 9.93 -2.24 -0.14
C ILE A 114 9.70 -3.30 -1.22
N CYS A 115 10.63 -3.39 -2.17
CA CYS A 115 10.56 -4.35 -3.27
C CYS A 115 10.46 -5.80 -2.73
N ALA A 116 9.49 -6.56 -3.22
CA ALA A 116 9.24 -7.93 -2.79
C ALA A 116 10.26 -8.97 -3.32
N HIS A 117 11.26 -8.53 -4.09
CA HIS A 117 12.36 -9.37 -4.59
C HIS A 117 13.57 -9.37 -3.63
N GLN A 118 14.25 -8.23 -3.49
CA GLN A 118 15.46 -8.08 -2.67
C GLN A 118 15.43 -6.78 -1.85
N TRP A 119 14.22 -6.39 -1.41
CA TRP A 119 13.98 -5.36 -0.40
C TRP A 119 14.53 -3.96 -0.68
N SER A 120 14.95 -3.67 -1.91
CA SER A 120 15.26 -2.31 -2.35
C SER A 120 14.10 -1.36 -2.02
N TYR A 121 14.42 -0.20 -1.45
CA TYR A 121 13.46 0.73 -0.86
C TYR A 121 13.93 2.19 -1.01
N PRO A 122 13.04 3.18 -0.87
CA PRO A 122 13.41 4.59 -0.81
C PRO A 122 14.24 4.92 0.43
N THR A 123 15.45 5.45 0.21
CA THR A 123 16.30 6.06 1.24
C THR A 123 16.26 7.57 1.11
N LYS A 124 16.80 8.32 2.09
CA LYS A 124 16.97 9.77 1.94
C LYS A 124 17.86 10.18 0.76
N GLY A 125 18.75 9.30 0.32
CA GLY A 125 19.65 9.55 -0.81
C GLY A 125 18.97 9.30 -2.15
N TYR A 126 18.34 8.14 -2.29
CA TYR A 126 17.78 7.69 -3.57
C TYR A 126 16.61 6.74 -3.40
N SER A 127 15.76 6.65 -4.43
CA SER A 127 14.76 5.59 -4.61
C SER A 127 14.96 4.85 -5.92
N PHE A 128 15.07 3.52 -5.85
CA PHE A 128 15.09 2.64 -7.03
C PHE A 128 13.71 2.07 -7.37
N ILE A 129 12.77 2.04 -6.44
CA ILE A 129 11.41 1.52 -6.69
C ILE A 129 10.46 2.68 -6.83
N ASN A 130 9.90 2.89 -8.02
CA ASN A 130 9.22 4.13 -8.37
C ASN A 130 7.92 3.87 -9.13
N TYR A 131 6.94 4.75 -8.97
CA TYR A 131 5.73 4.75 -9.79
C TYR A 131 5.99 5.47 -11.12
N TYR A 132 5.62 4.83 -12.21
CA TYR A 132 5.63 5.36 -13.56
C TYR A 132 4.18 5.66 -13.94
N PRO A 133 3.76 6.94 -13.97
CA PRO A 133 2.38 7.29 -14.31
C PRO A 133 2.08 6.99 -15.78
N PRO A 134 0.79 6.94 -16.18
CA PRO A 134 0.39 6.54 -17.53
C PRO A 134 1.03 7.32 -18.68
N ASP A 135 1.40 8.58 -18.44
CA ASP A 135 1.99 9.51 -19.40
C ASP A 135 3.52 9.52 -19.39
N LYS A 136 4.17 8.83 -18.43
CA LYS A 136 5.63 8.81 -18.28
C LYS A 136 6.13 7.37 -18.15
N PRO A 137 6.25 6.63 -19.26
CA PRO A 137 6.72 5.25 -19.26
C PRO A 137 8.17 5.13 -18.78
N SER A 138 8.53 3.94 -18.31
CA SER A 138 9.91 3.53 -18.08
C SER A 138 10.70 3.52 -19.40
N ASP A 139 11.92 4.02 -19.39
CA ASP A 139 12.80 4.03 -20.57
C ASP A 139 13.30 2.63 -20.95
N THR A 140 13.42 1.74 -19.97
CA THR A 140 13.94 0.37 -20.11
C THR A 140 12.83 -0.57 -20.54
N THR A 141 11.70 -0.56 -19.84
CA THR A 141 10.62 -1.53 -20.08
C THR A 141 9.52 -1.02 -21.01
N LYS A 142 9.52 0.29 -21.30
CA LYS A 142 8.47 0.99 -22.08
C LYS A 142 7.06 0.86 -21.50
N LYS A 143 6.94 0.44 -20.24
CA LYS A 143 5.66 0.29 -19.53
C LYS A 143 5.38 1.52 -18.66
N ALA A 144 4.10 1.84 -18.52
CA ALA A 144 3.56 2.96 -17.76
C ALA A 144 2.37 2.49 -16.92
N GLY A 145 1.94 3.31 -15.96
CA GLY A 145 0.88 2.96 -15.00
C GLY A 145 1.29 1.85 -14.03
N ILE A 146 2.59 1.72 -13.74
CA ILE A 146 3.17 0.61 -12.98
C ILE A 146 4.05 1.12 -11.84
N ILE A 147 4.29 0.28 -10.83
CA ILE A 147 5.41 0.46 -9.91
C ILE A 147 6.55 -0.42 -10.40
N GLN A 148 7.76 0.13 -10.54
CA GLN A 148 8.92 -0.60 -11.05
C GLN A 148 10.14 -0.37 -10.16
N CYS A 149 10.82 -1.47 -9.82
CA CYS A 149 12.10 -1.46 -9.11
C CYS A 149 13.26 -1.53 -10.11
N CYS A 150 14.03 -0.46 -10.24
CA CYS A 150 15.16 -0.33 -11.14
C CYS A 150 16.41 -1.13 -10.72
N ALA A 151 16.44 -1.70 -9.51
CA ALA A 151 17.55 -2.55 -9.10
C ALA A 151 17.61 -3.84 -9.94
N HIS A 152 16.46 -4.48 -10.20
CA HIS A 152 16.38 -5.76 -10.89
C HIS A 152 15.16 -5.89 -11.81
N LEU A 153 14.54 -4.76 -12.18
CA LEU A 153 13.37 -4.69 -13.07
C LEU A 153 12.18 -5.54 -12.60
N ALA A 154 11.87 -5.52 -11.31
CA ALA A 154 10.61 -6.06 -10.81
C ALA A 154 9.48 -5.06 -11.05
N LEU A 155 8.40 -5.49 -11.71
CA LEU A 155 7.29 -4.64 -12.13
C LEU A 155 5.98 -5.10 -11.47
N TYR A 156 5.19 -4.13 -11.02
CA TYR A 156 3.96 -4.34 -10.27
C TYR A 156 2.81 -3.51 -10.84
N ASP A 157 1.61 -4.09 -10.87
CA ASP A 157 0.37 -3.42 -11.31
C ASP A 157 -0.37 -2.81 -10.12
N PRO A 158 -0.28 -1.48 -9.86
CA PRO A 158 -0.95 -0.86 -8.73
C PRO A 158 -2.48 -0.87 -8.83
N LYS A 159 -3.06 -1.17 -10.00
CA LYS A 159 -4.51 -1.35 -10.17
C LYS A 159 -4.98 -2.75 -9.76
N LYS A 160 -4.05 -3.70 -9.60
CA LYS A 160 -4.32 -5.10 -9.30
C LYS A 160 -3.59 -5.56 -8.03
N GLY A 161 -3.73 -4.79 -6.95
CA GLY A 161 -3.10 -5.12 -5.67
C GLY A 161 -1.58 -5.22 -5.72
N ALA A 162 -0.95 -4.43 -6.60
CA ALA A 162 0.49 -4.48 -6.88
C ALA A 162 0.99 -5.89 -7.27
N SER A 163 0.16 -6.65 -8.00
CA SER A 163 0.54 -7.96 -8.54
C SER A 163 1.75 -7.86 -9.44
N VAL A 164 2.61 -8.88 -9.42
CA VAL A 164 3.81 -8.94 -10.26
C VAL A 164 3.39 -9.05 -11.73
N ILE A 165 3.87 -8.13 -12.56
CA ILE A 165 3.70 -8.14 -14.01
C ILE A 165 4.87 -8.88 -14.67
N ASP A 166 6.08 -8.54 -14.23
CA ASP A 166 7.33 -8.99 -14.84
C ASP A 166 8.49 -8.87 -13.85
N GLY A 167 9.64 -9.45 -14.22
CA GLY A 167 10.86 -9.44 -13.43
C GLY A 167 10.91 -10.51 -12.34
N PRO A 168 11.93 -10.45 -11.46
CA PRO A 168 12.27 -11.57 -10.58
C PRO A 168 11.43 -11.64 -9.31
N ALA A 169 10.53 -10.68 -9.05
CA ALA A 169 9.70 -10.73 -7.85
C ALA A 169 8.75 -11.93 -7.86
N GLU A 170 8.58 -12.58 -6.72
CA GLU A 170 7.70 -13.75 -6.56
C GLU A 170 6.38 -13.43 -5.86
N ALA A 171 6.30 -12.28 -5.20
CA ALA A 171 5.12 -11.81 -4.50
C ALA A 171 4.74 -10.39 -4.93
N PRO A 172 3.44 -10.04 -4.90
CA PRO A 172 2.98 -8.66 -4.97
C PRO A 172 3.63 -7.77 -3.90
N LEU A 173 3.64 -6.45 -4.11
CA LEU A 173 3.93 -5.54 -2.99
C LEU A 173 2.82 -5.66 -1.94
N ALA A 174 3.20 -5.71 -0.67
CA ALA A 174 2.23 -5.78 0.41
C ALA A 174 1.34 -4.52 0.41
N THR A 175 0.03 -4.69 0.42
CA THR A 175 -0.94 -3.59 0.47
C THR A 175 -0.94 -3.00 1.89
N ILE A 176 -0.89 -1.67 1.99
CA ILE A 176 -1.25 -0.99 3.24
C ILE A 176 -2.74 -0.77 3.20
N VAL A 177 -3.45 -1.48 4.08
CA VAL A 177 -4.90 -1.39 4.13
C VAL A 177 -5.28 -0.05 4.72
N LEU A 178 -5.93 0.77 3.89
CA LEU A 178 -6.44 2.07 4.28
C LEU A 178 -7.91 1.99 4.61
N GLN A 179 -8.34 2.89 5.49
CA GLN A 179 -9.73 3.15 5.79
C GLN A 179 -9.97 4.65 5.77
N GLU A 180 -11.02 5.07 5.06
CA GLU A 180 -11.49 6.44 5.10
C GLU A 180 -12.54 6.59 6.20
N GLU A 181 -12.36 7.61 7.03
CA GLU A 181 -13.35 8.03 8.01
C GLU A 181 -13.54 9.54 7.91
N LYS A 182 -14.55 10.09 8.60
CA LYS A 182 -14.88 11.52 8.59
C LYS A 182 -13.65 12.42 8.81
N ASP A 183 -12.76 11.98 9.69
CA ASP A 183 -11.62 12.78 10.13
C ASP A 183 -10.38 12.61 9.24
N GLY A 184 -10.31 11.61 8.37
CA GLY A 184 -9.19 11.41 7.44
C GLY A 184 -8.97 9.94 7.07
N PHE A 185 -7.80 9.65 6.50
CA PHE A 185 -7.38 8.29 6.17
C PHE A 185 -6.59 7.66 7.31
N TYR A 186 -6.83 6.37 7.53
CA TYR A 186 -6.12 5.56 8.52
C TYR A 186 -5.49 4.33 7.87
N ALA A 187 -4.23 4.06 8.17
CA ALA A 187 -3.63 2.76 7.93
C ALA A 187 -3.95 1.83 9.11
N ILE A 188 -4.47 0.63 8.82
CA ILE A 188 -4.98 -0.29 9.86
C ILE A 188 -4.28 -1.66 9.85
N GLY A 189 -3.55 -1.96 8.79
CA GLY A 189 -2.85 -3.24 8.68
C GLY A 189 -2.15 -3.39 7.35
N VAL A 190 -1.55 -4.55 7.18
CA VAL A 190 -0.82 -4.93 5.97
C VAL A 190 -1.44 -6.21 5.43
N LEU A 191 -1.70 -6.24 4.12
CA LEU A 191 -2.27 -7.38 3.43
C LEU A 191 -1.29 -7.89 2.37
N GLY A 192 -0.98 -9.19 2.42
CA GLY A 192 -0.06 -9.85 1.51
C GLY A 192 1.15 -10.42 2.24
N LYS A 193 2.17 -10.83 1.48
CA LYS A 193 3.38 -11.42 2.08
C LYS A 193 4.15 -10.36 2.86
N ASP A 194 4.31 -10.58 4.16
CA ASP A 194 5.17 -9.75 5.00
C ASP A 194 6.62 -9.83 4.49
N GLN A 195 7.24 -8.66 4.30
CA GLN A 195 8.63 -8.50 3.88
C GLN A 195 9.46 -7.76 4.94
N PHE A 196 8.85 -7.33 6.05
CA PHE A 196 9.49 -6.46 7.03
C PHE A 196 10.59 -7.18 7.80
N SER A 197 10.37 -8.44 8.20
CA SER A 197 11.35 -9.20 8.97
C SER A 197 12.69 -9.31 8.23
N GLN A 198 12.66 -9.72 6.96
CA GLN A 198 13.84 -9.81 6.10
C GLN A 198 14.42 -8.42 5.81
N PHE A 199 13.58 -7.42 5.50
CA PHE A 199 14.02 -6.04 5.32
C PHE A 199 14.86 -5.52 6.51
N PHE A 200 14.35 -5.70 7.73
CA PHE A 200 15.06 -5.27 8.95
C PHE A 200 16.34 -6.06 9.21
N GLU A 201 16.41 -7.31 8.76
CA GLU A 201 17.61 -8.14 8.84
C GLU A 201 18.66 -7.68 7.84
N THR A 202 18.28 -7.56 6.57
CA THR A 202 19.14 -7.15 5.46
C THR A 202 19.74 -5.77 5.67
N TYR A 203 18.92 -4.77 6.04
CA TYR A 203 19.36 -3.38 6.20
C TYR A 203 19.65 -3.01 7.66
N ARG A 204 19.95 -3.98 8.52
CA ARG A 204 20.15 -3.76 9.96
C ARG A 204 21.17 -2.65 10.25
N ALA A 205 22.30 -2.63 9.52
CA ALA A 205 23.35 -1.64 9.74
C ALA A 205 22.88 -0.22 9.37
N ASP A 206 22.34 -0.06 8.17
CA ASP A 206 21.84 1.23 7.66
C ASP A 206 20.71 1.78 8.53
N LEU A 207 19.76 0.93 8.92
CA LEU A 207 18.65 1.32 9.78
C LEU A 207 19.11 1.68 11.20
N ARG A 208 20.15 1.02 11.72
CA ARG A 208 20.76 1.43 13.00
C ARG A 208 21.47 2.77 12.88
N GLN A 209 22.14 3.04 11.76
CA GLN A 209 22.75 4.33 11.52
C GLN A 209 21.68 5.44 11.43
N GLN A 210 20.57 5.18 10.76
CA GLN A 210 19.51 6.18 10.55
C GLN A 210 18.63 6.41 11.79
N TYR A 211 18.27 5.35 12.51
CA TYR A 211 17.30 5.41 13.63
C TYR A 211 17.96 5.22 15.01
N GLY A 212 19.28 4.99 15.07
CA GLY A 212 20.05 4.77 16.29
C GLY A 212 19.99 3.33 16.83
N SER A 213 18.93 2.57 16.56
CA SER A 213 18.86 1.14 16.89
C SER A 213 17.82 0.40 16.04
N THR A 214 17.91 -0.93 15.97
CA THR A 214 16.87 -1.75 15.32
C THR A 214 15.53 -1.64 16.04
N ALA A 215 15.53 -1.49 17.38
CA ALA A 215 14.30 -1.31 18.15
C ALA A 215 13.60 0.00 17.78
N LYS A 216 14.36 1.10 17.65
CA LYS A 216 13.84 2.40 17.20
C LYS A 216 13.33 2.33 15.76
N ALA A 217 14.04 1.65 14.86
CA ALA A 217 13.57 1.47 13.48
C ALA A 217 12.24 0.67 13.41
N LYS A 218 11.99 -0.21 14.37
CA LYS A 218 10.77 -1.03 14.50
C LYS A 218 9.70 -0.39 15.39
N GLU A 219 9.87 0.86 15.83
CA GLU A 219 8.88 1.51 16.67
C GLU A 219 7.55 1.67 15.91
N PRO A 220 6.41 1.24 16.49
CA PRO A 220 5.12 1.34 15.83
C PRO A 220 4.65 2.79 15.77
N VAL A 221 3.96 3.15 14.69
CA VAL A 221 3.41 4.50 14.50
C VAL A 221 1.92 4.56 14.81
N ASP A 222 1.42 5.72 15.21
CA ASP A 222 -0.02 6.06 15.27
C ASP A 222 -0.39 7.31 14.48
N LYS A 223 0.61 7.99 13.91
CA LYS A 223 0.46 9.04 12.91
C LYS A 223 1.52 8.87 11.85
N CYS A 224 1.12 9.02 10.59
CA CYS A 224 1.98 8.89 9.42
C CYS A 224 2.00 10.22 8.68
N THR A 225 3.13 10.92 8.70
CA THR A 225 3.28 12.13 7.86
C THR A 225 3.39 11.71 6.40
N VAL A 226 2.50 12.25 5.57
CA VAL A 226 2.45 12.01 4.14
C VAL A 226 3.06 13.21 3.42
N MET A 227 3.98 12.94 2.50
CA MET A 227 4.65 13.96 1.69
C MET A 227 4.89 13.44 0.28
N GLU A 228 5.03 14.35 -0.69
CA GLU A 228 5.49 14.01 -2.04
C GLU A 228 6.87 13.33 -1.94
N VAL A 229 7.09 12.26 -2.71
CA VAL A 229 8.29 11.41 -2.56
C VAL A 229 9.60 12.20 -2.74
N GLU A 230 9.59 13.20 -3.61
CA GLU A 230 10.73 14.08 -3.91
C GLU A 230 11.14 14.96 -2.73
N LYS A 231 10.27 15.13 -1.71
CA LYS A 231 10.64 15.81 -0.45
C LYS A 231 11.43 14.89 0.49
N TYR A 232 11.27 13.57 0.35
CA TYR A 232 11.98 12.58 1.17
C TYR A 232 13.29 12.10 0.54
N VAL A 233 13.29 11.85 -0.77
CA VAL A 233 14.46 11.34 -1.50
C VAL A 233 15.17 12.46 -2.27
N LYS A 234 16.51 12.51 -2.21
CA LYS A 234 17.27 13.47 -3.03
C LYS A 234 17.20 13.15 -4.52
N GLU A 235 17.12 11.86 -4.88
CA GLU A 235 17.09 11.43 -6.27
C GLU A 235 16.12 10.26 -6.48
N VAL A 236 15.25 10.40 -7.50
CA VAL A 236 14.38 9.31 -7.96
C VAL A 236 15.08 8.64 -9.15
N ILE A 237 15.63 7.44 -8.94
CA ILE A 237 16.35 6.72 -10.00
C ILE A 237 15.34 6.14 -10.98
N ARG A 238 15.26 6.74 -12.15
CA ARG A 238 14.42 6.26 -13.23
C ARG A 238 15.20 5.40 -14.21
N CYS A 239 14.54 4.33 -14.60
CA CYS A 239 14.91 3.42 -15.66
C CYS A 239 13.61 3.09 -16.39
#